data_AF-A0A7X6WE16-F1
#
_entry.id   AF-A0A7X6WE16-F1
#
_cell.length_a   1.000
_cell.length_b   1.000
_cell.length_c   1.000
_cell.angle_alpha   90.00
_cell.angle_beta   90.00
_cell.angle_gamma   90.00
#
_symmetry.space_group_name_H-M   'P 1'
#
loop_
_entity.id
_entity.type
_entity.pdbx_description
1 polymer ?
#
loop_
_entity_poly.entity_id
_entity_poly.type
_entity_poly.pdbx_seq_one_letter_code
_entity_poly.pdbx_strand_id
1 'polypeptide(L)'
;QPLQISEMLATIPGAVFVERVSVDSPANIRKAKKAILECFKAQIEGKGFGIVEVLSTCPTNWGLTAPESMKWLKDNMIPYYPLGNFRNTKEEE
;
A
#
# COMPACT_ATOMS: atom_id res chain seq x y z
N GLN A 1 10.30 -2.69 16.62
CA GLN A 1 9.45 -3.41 15.65
C GLN A 1 9.31 -2.54 14.41
N PRO A 2 9.23 -3.11 13.20
CA PRO A 2 9.18 -2.28 12.00
C PRO A 2 7.84 -1.53 11.89
N LEU A 3 7.89 -0.30 11.38
CA LEU A 3 6.82 0.69 11.48
C LEU A 3 5.66 0.38 10.54
N GLN A 4 4.44 0.48 11.06
CA GLN A 4 3.19 0.35 10.32
C GLN A 4 2.75 1.72 9.79
N ILE A 5 3.35 2.13 8.66
CA ILE A 5 3.22 3.49 8.12
C ILE A 5 1.77 3.83 7.77
N SER A 6 1.06 2.92 7.09
CA SER A 6 -0.33 3.15 6.69
C SER A 6 -1.25 3.38 7.90
N GLU A 7 -1.13 2.53 8.93
CA GLU A 7 -1.92 2.62 10.16
C GLU A 7 -1.60 3.92 10.92
N MET A 8 -0.31 4.27 11.02
CA MET A 8 0.11 5.51 11.67
C MET A 8 -0.42 6.75 10.94
N LEU A 9 -0.22 6.83 9.62
CA LEU A 9 -0.63 8.00 8.82
C LEU A 9 -2.14 8.12 8.67
N ALA A 10 -2.90 7.02 8.73
CA ALA A 10 -4.36 7.04 8.72
C ALA A 10 -4.94 7.86 9.89
N THR A 11 -4.25 7.88 11.03
CA THR A 11 -4.68 8.63 12.23
C THR A 11 -4.43 10.14 12.14
N ILE A 12 -3.66 10.62 11.16
CA ILE A 12 -3.27 12.03 11.08
C ILE A 12 -4.41 12.87 10.47
N PRO A 13 -4.85 13.96 11.12
CA PRO A 13 -5.80 14.90 10.53
C PRO A 13 -5.31 15.45 9.18
N GLY A 14 -6.16 15.42 8.15
CA GLY A 14 -5.81 15.86 6.81
C GLY A 14 -5.21 14.78 5.89
N ALA A 15 -4.90 13.59 6.41
CA ALA A 15 -4.73 12.41 5.55
C ALA A 15 -6.10 11.99 5.02
N VAL A 16 -6.32 11.96 3.72
CA VAL A 16 -7.63 11.63 3.11
C VAL A 16 -7.60 10.37 2.27
N PHE A 17 -6.41 9.87 1.96
CA PHE A 17 -6.22 8.62 1.25
C PHE A 17 -5.00 7.89 1.80
N VAL A 18 -5.21 6.73 2.41
CA VAL A 18 -4.12 5.89 2.92
C VAL A 18 -4.41 4.44 2.55
N GLU A 19 -3.61 3.87 1.65
CA GLU A 19 -3.81 2.50 1.18
C GLU A 19 -2.50 1.73 1.08
N ARG A 20 -2.49 0.50 1.60
CA ARG A 20 -1.40 -0.44 1.39
C ARG A 20 -1.76 -1.43 0.29
N VAL A 21 -0.89 -1.55 -0.70
CA VAL A 21 -1.01 -2.46 -1.83
C VAL A 21 0.24 -3.33 -1.97
N SER A 22 0.17 -4.33 -2.84
CA SER A 22 1.34 -5.13 -3.22
C SER A 22 1.45 -5.25 -4.74
N VAL A 23 2.63 -5.62 -5.22
CA VAL A 23 2.91 -5.91 -6.63
C VAL A 23 3.30 -7.37 -6.84
N ASP A 24 2.95 -8.25 -5.89
CA ASP A 24 3.27 -9.69 -5.87
C ASP A 24 2.50 -10.56 -6.87
N SER A 25 1.47 -10.00 -7.51
CA SER A 25 0.63 -10.70 -8.48
C SER A 25 0.00 -9.74 -9.51
N PRO A 26 -0.39 -10.22 -10.71
CA PRO A 26 -1.12 -9.39 -11.69
C PRO A 26 -2.40 -8.76 -11.13
N ALA A 27 -3.09 -9.45 -10.22
CA ALA A 27 -4.27 -8.91 -9.55
C ALA A 27 -3.91 -7.73 -8.65
N ASN A 28 -2.86 -7.85 -7.84
CA ASN A 28 -2.44 -6.79 -6.94
C ASN A 28 -1.79 -5.61 -7.69
N ILE A 29 -1.10 -5.85 -8.81
CA ILE A 29 -0.62 -4.78 -9.72
C ILE A 29 -1.79 -3.91 -10.23
N ARG A 30 -2.92 -4.52 -10.60
CA ARG A 30 -4.12 -3.76 -11.02
C ARG A 30 -4.69 -2.93 -9.86
N LYS A 31 -4.71 -3.46 -8.64
CA LYS A 31 -5.13 -2.73 -7.44
C LYS A 31 -4.18 -1.56 -7.15
N ALA A 32 -2.87 -1.79 -7.20
CA ALA A 32 -1.85 -0.75 -7.02
C ALA A 32 -2.01 0.40 -8.01
N LYS A 33 -2.21 0.09 -9.30
CA LYS A 33 -2.49 1.11 -10.32
C LYS A 33 -3.72 1.96 -9.98
N LYS A 34 -4.81 1.32 -9.51
CA LYS A 34 -6.04 2.02 -9.11
C LYS A 34 -5.80 2.92 -7.88
N ALA A 35 -5.17 2.38 -6.84
CA ALA A 35 -4.89 3.11 -5.61
C ALA A 35 -4.01 4.35 -5.86
N ILE A 36 -2.95 4.21 -6.67
CA ILE A 36 -2.07 5.33 -7.05
C ILE A 36 -2.88 6.43 -7.78
N LEU A 37 -3.75 6.04 -8.71
CA LEU A 37 -4.60 6.99 -9.43
C LEU A 37 -5.59 7.71 -8.51
N GLU A 38 -6.28 6.98 -7.63
CA GLU A 38 -7.24 7.58 -6.69
C GLU A 38 -6.55 8.50 -5.66
N CYS A 39 -5.39 8.11 -5.16
CA CYS A 39 -4.55 8.92 -4.28
C CYS A 39 -4.19 10.27 -4.91
N PHE A 40 -3.63 10.25 -6.12
CA PHE A 40 -3.26 11.50 -6.81
C PHE A 40 -4.46 12.36 -7.17
N LYS A 41 -5.60 11.76 -7.55
CA LYS A 41 -6.83 12.51 -7.79
C LYS A 41 -7.27 13.28 -6.54
N ALA A 42 -7.28 12.63 -5.38
CA ALA A 42 -7.65 13.28 -4.12
C ALA A 42 -6.72 14.47 -3.79
N GLN A 43 -5.41 14.33 -4.04
CA GLN A 43 -4.45 15.42 -3.82
C GLN A 43 -4.62 16.57 -4.83
N ILE A 44 -4.83 16.27 -6.11
CA ILE A 44 -5.04 17.28 -7.17
C ILE A 44 -6.33 18.06 -6.94
N GLU A 45 -7.39 17.40 -6.45
CA GLU A 45 -8.67 18.02 -6.08
C GLU A 45 -8.59 18.83 -4.77
N GLY A 46 -7.42 18.89 -4.12
CA GLY A 46 -7.20 19.67 -2.91
C GLY A 46 -7.85 19.07 -1.66
N LYS A 47 -8.22 17.79 -1.69
CA LYS A 47 -8.93 17.13 -0.57
C LYS A 47 -8.03 16.93 0.65
N GLY A 48 -6.73 16.74 0.45
CA GLY A 48 -5.78 16.57 1.54
C GLY A 48 -4.57 15.72 1.17
N PHE A 49 -3.84 15.23 2.17
CA PHE A 49 -2.68 14.37 2.00
C PHE A 49 -3.10 12.95 1.60
N GLY A 50 -2.39 12.36 0.64
CA GLY A 50 -2.59 10.98 0.21
C GLY A 50 -1.27 10.20 0.19
N ILE A 51 -1.32 8.93 0.54
CA ILE A 51 -0.19 8.01 0.44
C ILE A 51 -0.63 6.61 -0.01
N VAL A 52 0.23 5.97 -0.81
CA VAL A 52 0.13 4.54 -1.17
C VAL A 52 1.41 3.82 -0.75
N GLU A 53 1.30 2.91 0.23
CA GLU A 53 2.40 2.04 0.65
C GLU A 53 2.42 0.79 -0.24
N VAL A 54 3.51 0.56 -0.97
CA VAL A 54 3.63 -0.56 -1.92
C VAL A 54 4.58 -1.62 -1.39
N LEU A 55 4.06 -2.80 -1.06
CA LEU A 55 4.87 -3.96 -0.75
C LEU A 55 5.49 -4.53 -2.03
N SER A 56 6.81 -4.44 -2.13
CA SER A 56 7.60 -4.89 -3.29
C SER A 56 8.81 -5.71 -2.82
N THR A 57 9.18 -6.71 -3.60
CA THR A 57 10.35 -7.56 -3.31
C THR A 57 11.57 -7.05 -4.07
N CYS A 58 12.73 -7.02 -3.41
CA CYS A 58 14.02 -6.88 -4.07
C CYS A 58 14.78 -8.22 -3.99
N PRO A 59 14.57 -9.16 -4.93
CA PRO A 59 15.12 -10.52 -4.84
C PRO A 59 16.64 -10.51 -4.68
N THR A 60 17.33 -9.59 -5.36
CA THR A 60 18.79 -9.40 -5.26
C THR A 60 19.25 -9.15 -3.83
N ASN A 61 18.58 -8.26 -3.09
CA ASN A 61 18.99 -7.92 -1.73
C ASN A 61 18.61 -9.00 -0.71
N TRP A 62 17.61 -9.83 -1.03
CA TRP A 62 17.17 -10.92 -0.17
C TRP A 62 17.90 -12.24 -0.44
N GLY A 63 18.72 -12.32 -1.51
CA GLY A 63 19.40 -13.55 -1.90
C GLY A 63 18.42 -14.64 -2.34
N LEU A 64 17.23 -14.26 -2.83
CA LEU A 64 16.16 -15.16 -3.27
C LEU A 64 15.95 -15.04 -4.77
N THR A 65 15.45 -16.11 -5.41
CA THR A 65 14.92 -15.98 -6.77
C THR A 65 13.63 -15.13 -6.76
N ALA A 66 13.28 -14.56 -7.92
CA ALA A 66 12.06 -13.76 -8.03
C ALA A 66 10.77 -14.52 -7.60
N PRO A 67 10.55 -15.80 -7.97
CA PRO A 67 9.40 -16.55 -7.46
C PRO A 67 9.41 -16.76 -5.94
N GLU A 68 10.59 -17.06 -5.37
CA GLU A 68 10.74 -17.28 -3.93
C GLU A 68 10.50 -15.99 -3.13
N SER A 69 11.01 -14.84 -3.59
CA SER A 69 10.80 -13.56 -2.92
C SER A 69 9.31 -13.21 -2.88
N MET A 70 8.58 -13.46 -3.97
CA MET A 70 7.14 -13.22 -4.03
C MET A 70 6.36 -14.14 -3.10
N LYS A 71 6.77 -15.42 -3.00
CA LYS A 71 6.19 -16.35 -2.03
C LYS A 71 6.46 -15.90 -0.59
N TRP A 72 7.69 -15.53 -0.27
CA TRP A 72 8.06 -15.06 1.06
C TRP A 72 7.26 -13.81 1.47
N LEU A 73 7.09 -12.86 0.55
CA LEU A 73 6.26 -11.68 0.79
C LEU A 73 4.82 -12.06 1.15
N LYS A 74 4.21 -13.02 0.44
CA LYS A 74 2.86 -13.50 0.71
C LYS A 74 2.74 -14.18 2.07
N ASP A 75 3.72 -15.01 2.40
CA ASP A 75 3.66 -15.86 3.59
C ASP A 75 4.07 -15.12 4.88
N ASN A 76 4.87 -14.05 4.78
CA ASN A 76 5.47 -13.39 5.94
C ASN A 76 5.18 -11.88 6.01
N MET A 77 5.31 -11.18 4.89
CA MET A 77 5.23 -9.71 4.87
C MET A 77 3.78 -9.22 4.84
N ILE A 78 2.90 -9.80 4.03
CA ILE A 78 1.48 -9.45 3.99
C ILE A 78 0.76 -9.71 5.32
N PRO A 79 1.00 -10.83 6.03
CA PRO A 79 0.41 -11.03 7.36
C PRO A 79 0.83 -9.98 8.39
N TYR A 80 2.06 -9.48 8.32
CA TYR A 80 2.53 -8.41 9.18
C TYR A 80 2.04 -7.02 8.73
N TYR A 81 1.99 -6.79 7.42
CA TYR A 81 1.54 -5.56 6.77
C TYR A 81 0.28 -5.83 5.93
N PRO A 82 -0.90 -5.94 6.58
CA PRO A 82 -2.13 -6.28 5.88
C PRO A 82 -2.41 -5.28 4.76
N LEU A 83 -2.78 -5.79 3.59
CA LEU A 83 -3.20 -4.97 2.46
C LEU A 83 -4.59 -4.40 2.74
N GLY A 84 -4.84 -3.17 2.32
CA GLY A 84 -6.15 -2.55 2.54
C GLY A 84 -6.10 -1.04 2.43
N ASN A 85 -7.29 -0.47 2.30
CA ASN A 85 -7.51 0.96 2.42
C ASN A 85 -7.80 1.27 3.90
N PHE A 86 -6.97 2.11 4.51
CA PHE A 86 -7.05 2.51 5.90
C PHE A 86 -7.75 3.87 6.08
N ARG A 87 -7.92 4.62 4.98
CA ARG A 87 -8.65 5.87 4.93
C ARG A 87 -9.02 6.23 3.49
N ASN A 88 -10.29 6.56 3.26
CA ASN A 88 -10.79 6.97 1.95
C ASN A 88 -11.75 8.16 2.06
N THR A 89 -11.63 9.10 1.12
CA THR A 89 -12.59 10.19 0.90
C THR A 89 -14.04 9.75 0.68
N LYS A 90 -14.30 8.47 0.35
CA LYS A 90 -15.65 7.94 0.11
C LYS A 90 -16.39 7.50 1.37
N GLU A 91 -15.71 7.39 2.52
CA GLU A 91 -16.32 6.90 3.77
C GLU A 91 -16.77 8.04 4.71
N GLU A 92 -16.46 9.30 4.37
CA GLU A 92 -16.84 10.48 5.16
C GLU A 92 -18.10 11.21 4.60
N GLU A 93 -18.87 10.57 3.71
CA GLU A 93 -20.20 11.04 3.21
C GLU A 93 -21.38 10.30 3.84
#